data_AF-A0A3D8PFM4-F1
#
_entry.id   AF-A0A3D8PFM4-F1
#
_cell.length_a   1.000
_cell.length_b   1.000
_cell.length_c   1.000
_cell.angle_alpha   90.00
_cell.angle_beta   90.00
_cell.angle_gamma   90.00
#
_symmetry.space_group_name_H-M   'P 1'
#
loop_
_entity.id
_entity.type
_entity.pdbx_description
1 polymer ?
#
loop_
_entity_poly.entity_id
_entity_poly.type
_entity_poly.pdbx_seq_one_letter_code
_entity_poly.pdbx_strand_id
1 'polypeptide(L)'
;MNAVRARQARCAALGFWPGPIDGIDGPRTRAAYSAAIEAQRAKGLPFQHPTGITRVHWHWTAGGHKPNAVDLRSYHALIGGDGSVRWPVDPTSSRSHTLNANGGAIGLAICAMAGAHERPFVWGKAPITPAQVSALARETARLCRTYDIPVSRWSTLSHAEVQPTLGVVQRSKWDITVLPGMSAPADPITVGDRLRDLAARELSIL
;
A
#
# COMPACT_ATOMS: atom_id res chain seq x y z
N MET A 1 -13.25 -0.45 6.41
CA MET A 1 -12.80 -1.86 6.55
C MET A 1 -13.08 -2.17 7.99
N ASN A 2 -13.84 -3.23 8.27
CA ASN A 2 -14.15 -3.58 9.65
C ASN A 2 -12.92 -4.16 10.37
N ALA A 3 -12.98 -4.25 11.69
CA ALA A 3 -11.88 -4.73 12.52
C ALA A 3 -11.48 -6.18 12.21
N VAL A 4 -12.45 -7.05 11.89
CA VAL A 4 -12.20 -8.46 11.56
C VAL A 4 -11.36 -8.58 10.29
N ARG A 5 -11.73 -7.85 9.22
CA ARG A 5 -11.00 -7.85 7.96
C ARG A 5 -9.59 -7.28 8.13
N ALA A 6 -9.43 -6.23 8.94
CA ALA A 6 -8.11 -5.69 9.29
C ALA A 6 -7.23 -6.73 10.00
N ARG A 7 -7.81 -7.48 10.94
CA ARG A 7 -7.15 -8.59 11.65
C ARG A 7 -6.75 -9.70 10.69
N GLN A 8 -7.67 -10.14 9.81
CA GLN A 8 -7.37 -11.15 8.79
C GLN A 8 -6.20 -10.72 7.90
N ALA A 9 -6.22 -9.48 7.38
CA ALA A 9 -5.12 -8.96 6.56
C ALA A 9 -3.79 -8.95 7.31
N ARG A 10 -3.78 -8.54 8.59
CA ARG A 10 -2.58 -8.56 9.44
C ARG A 10 -2.07 -9.98 9.70
N CYS A 11 -2.95 -10.94 10.02
CA CYS A 11 -2.56 -12.34 10.18
C CYS A 11 -1.93 -12.88 8.90
N ALA A 12 -2.56 -12.66 7.74
CA ALA A 12 -2.05 -13.12 6.45
C ALA A 12 -0.70 -12.49 6.12
N ALA A 13 -0.53 -11.18 6.36
CA ALA A 13 0.75 -10.49 6.19
C ALA A 13 1.85 -11.08 7.09
N LEU A 14 1.52 -11.51 8.29
CA LEU A 14 2.44 -12.17 9.23
C LEU A 14 2.70 -13.65 8.89
N GLY A 15 2.09 -14.19 7.84
CA GLY A 15 2.24 -15.59 7.42
C GLY A 15 1.26 -16.58 8.05
N PHE A 16 0.25 -16.10 8.79
CA PHE A 16 -0.77 -16.93 9.43
C PHE A 16 -2.08 -16.85 8.66
N TRP A 17 -2.43 -17.91 7.92
CA TRP A 17 -3.59 -17.90 7.03
C TRP A 17 -4.93 -17.89 7.78
N PRO A 18 -5.72 -16.80 7.71
CA PRO A 18 -7.00 -16.71 8.41
C PRO A 18 -8.17 -17.25 7.59
N GLY A 19 -7.94 -17.67 6.34
CA GLY A 19 -8.97 -17.83 5.33
C GLY A 19 -9.11 -16.59 4.45
N PRO A 20 -10.17 -16.51 3.64
CA PRO A 20 -10.46 -15.33 2.83
C PRO A 20 -10.53 -14.05 3.68
N ILE A 21 -10.17 -12.91 3.09
CA ILE A 21 -10.26 -11.58 3.74
C ILE A 21 -11.69 -11.04 3.60
N ASP A 22 -12.64 -11.78 4.17
CA ASP A 22 -14.09 -11.60 4.02
C ASP A 22 -14.74 -10.79 5.15
N GLY A 23 -14.04 -10.60 6.27
CA GLY A 23 -14.55 -9.96 7.48
C GLY A 23 -15.38 -10.86 8.38
N ILE A 24 -15.31 -12.19 8.23
CA ILE A 24 -15.97 -13.19 9.08
C ILE A 24 -15.01 -13.66 10.18
N ASP A 25 -15.44 -13.53 11.44
CA ASP A 25 -14.65 -13.97 12.60
C ASP A 25 -14.93 -15.45 12.91
N GLY A 26 -14.49 -16.33 12.00
CA GLY A 26 -14.66 -17.78 12.11
C GLY A 26 -13.55 -18.46 12.92
N PRO A 27 -13.66 -19.79 13.15
CA PRO A 27 -12.64 -20.57 13.85
C PRO A 27 -11.23 -20.42 13.26
N ARG A 28 -11.12 -20.39 11.93
CA ARG A 28 -9.83 -20.19 11.23
C ARG A 28 -9.24 -18.80 11.48
N THR A 29 -10.06 -17.75 11.40
CA THR A 29 -9.64 -16.37 11.73
C THR A 29 -9.11 -16.29 13.17
N ARG A 30 -9.83 -16.88 14.13
CA ARG A 30 -9.40 -16.89 15.55
C ARG A 30 -8.12 -17.68 15.79
N ALA A 31 -7.98 -18.85 15.17
CA ALA A 31 -6.77 -19.67 15.27
C ALA A 31 -5.54 -18.95 14.70
N ALA A 32 -5.66 -18.38 13.50
CA ALA A 32 -4.60 -17.60 12.88
C ALA A 32 -4.22 -16.38 13.73
N TYR A 33 -5.21 -15.72 14.33
CA TYR A 33 -4.96 -14.59 15.22
C TYR A 33 -4.20 -14.99 16.50
N SER A 34 -4.58 -16.09 17.15
CA SER A 34 -3.87 -16.60 18.33
C SER A 34 -2.41 -16.94 18.00
N ALA A 35 -2.19 -17.68 16.92
CA ALA A 35 -0.85 -18.07 16.48
C ALA A 35 0.01 -16.85 16.10
N ALA A 36 -0.57 -15.85 15.42
CA ALA A 36 0.13 -14.61 15.07
C ALA A 36 0.52 -13.79 16.32
N ILE A 37 -0.35 -13.73 17.33
CA ILE A 37 -0.03 -13.07 18.62
C ILE A 37 1.13 -13.78 19.30
N GLU A 38 1.08 -15.11 19.40
CA GLU A 38 2.13 -15.90 20.04
C GLU A 38 3.48 -15.72 19.33
N ALA A 39 3.49 -15.76 18.00
CA ALA A 39 4.70 -15.56 17.20
C ALA A 39 5.28 -14.14 17.34
N GLN A 40 4.44 -13.10 17.38
CA GLN A 40 4.90 -11.73 17.63
C GLN A 40 5.42 -11.58 19.06
N ARG A 41 4.73 -12.15 20.06
CA ARG A 41 5.17 -12.12 21.46
C ARG A 41 6.53 -12.80 21.64
N ALA A 42 6.78 -13.91 20.94
CA ALA A 42 8.08 -14.58 20.96
C ALA A 42 9.23 -13.70 20.42
N LYS A 43 8.92 -12.70 19.59
CA LYS A 43 9.87 -11.68 19.10
C LYS A 43 9.93 -10.43 19.98
N GLY A 44 9.17 -10.36 21.08
CA GLY A 44 9.02 -9.16 21.90
C GLY A 44 8.21 -8.05 21.22
N LEU A 45 7.43 -8.37 20.19
CA LEU A 45 6.64 -7.41 19.41
C LEU A 45 5.14 -7.54 19.72
N PRO A 46 4.37 -6.44 19.65
CA PRO A 46 2.92 -6.51 19.69
C PRO A 46 2.37 -7.11 18.38
N PHE A 47 1.09 -7.53 18.39
CA PHE A 47 0.41 -8.01 17.16
C PHE A 47 0.37 -6.94 16.06
N GLN A 48 0.14 -5.69 16.45
CA GLN A 48 0.22 -4.51 15.59
C GLN A 48 1.03 -3.43 16.30
N HIS A 49 1.71 -2.58 15.53
CA HIS A 49 2.44 -1.45 16.09
C HIS A 49 1.53 -0.58 16.98
N PRO A 50 2.01 0.02 18.10
CA PRO A 50 1.17 0.80 19.01
C PRO A 50 0.42 1.98 18.38
N THR A 51 0.89 2.49 17.24
CA THR A 51 0.20 3.52 16.45
C THR A 51 -1.03 3.01 15.71
N GLY A 52 -1.25 1.70 15.66
CA GLY A 52 -2.31 1.06 14.88
C GLY A 52 -2.02 0.94 13.38
N ILE A 53 -0.85 1.41 12.92
CA ILE A 53 -0.41 1.30 11.52
C ILE A 53 -0.01 -0.14 11.25
N THR A 54 -0.55 -0.71 10.17
CA THR A 54 -0.32 -2.11 9.77
C THR A 54 -0.11 -2.27 8.26
N ARG A 55 -0.33 -1.22 7.46
CA ARG A 55 -0.27 -1.29 6.00
C ARG A 55 0.26 0.00 5.36
N VAL A 56 0.75 -0.15 4.13
CA VAL A 56 1.09 0.94 3.21
C VAL A 56 0.22 0.76 1.96
N HIS A 57 -0.50 1.82 1.58
CA HIS A 57 -1.24 1.87 0.33
C HIS A 57 -0.50 2.75 -0.66
N TRP A 58 -0.12 2.19 -1.81
CA TRP A 58 0.49 2.94 -2.90
C TRP A 58 -0.56 3.56 -3.81
N HIS A 59 -0.27 4.76 -4.29
CA HIS A 59 -1.14 5.52 -5.18
C HIS A 59 -0.33 6.24 -6.24
N TRP A 60 -0.95 6.62 -7.34
CA TRP A 60 -0.61 7.86 -8.03
C TRP A 60 -1.58 8.98 -7.69
N THR A 61 -1.19 10.22 -7.97
CA THR A 61 -2.07 11.39 -7.75
C THR A 61 -3.03 11.67 -8.91
N ALA A 62 -2.81 11.07 -10.09
CA ALA A 62 -3.41 11.50 -11.35
C ALA A 62 -3.11 12.98 -11.69
N GLY A 63 -2.00 13.50 -11.16
CA GLY A 63 -1.54 14.88 -11.29
C GLY A 63 -0.17 14.99 -11.97
N GLY A 64 0.40 16.18 -11.93
CA GLY A 64 1.75 16.43 -12.45
C GLY A 64 2.84 15.88 -11.53
N HIS A 65 4.11 16.10 -11.89
CA HIS A 65 5.27 15.68 -11.12
C HIS A 65 5.54 16.44 -9.83
N LYS A 66 4.71 17.44 -9.51
CA LYS A 66 4.81 18.21 -8.28
C LYS A 66 3.48 18.08 -7.52
N PRO A 67 3.54 17.90 -6.19
CA PRO A 67 2.33 17.80 -5.39
C PRO A 67 1.53 19.10 -5.46
N ASN A 68 0.21 18.98 -5.62
CA ASN A 68 -0.72 20.10 -5.57
C ASN A 68 -1.51 20.12 -4.25
N ALA A 69 -2.41 21.11 -4.08
CA ALA A 69 -3.18 21.28 -2.85
C ALA A 69 -4.13 20.10 -2.53
N VAL A 70 -4.66 19.41 -3.55
CA VAL A 70 -5.48 18.21 -3.37
C VAL A 70 -4.60 17.06 -2.86
N ASP A 71 -3.46 16.84 -3.49
CA ASP A 71 -2.52 15.77 -3.14
C ASP A 71 -2.09 15.87 -1.66
N LEU A 72 -1.72 17.08 -1.23
CA LEU A 72 -1.26 17.37 0.14
C LEU A 72 -2.33 17.08 1.22
N ARG A 73 -3.62 17.15 0.85
CA ARG A 73 -4.74 16.82 1.76
C ARG A 73 -5.11 15.34 1.73
N SER A 74 -4.83 14.65 0.63
CA SER A 74 -5.27 13.26 0.41
C SER A 74 -4.29 12.22 0.96
N TYR A 75 -2.98 12.47 0.89
CA TYR A 75 -1.95 11.48 1.21
C TYR A 75 -1.10 11.88 2.41
N HIS A 76 -0.41 10.91 3.00
CA HIS A 76 0.55 11.16 4.09
C HIS A 76 1.92 11.53 3.53
N ALA A 77 2.29 10.93 2.39
CA ALA A 77 3.57 11.13 1.72
C ALA A 77 3.40 11.19 0.21
N LEU A 78 4.21 12.05 -0.43
CA LEU A 78 4.15 12.38 -1.84
C LEU A 78 5.54 12.30 -2.47
N ILE A 79 5.65 11.66 -3.63
CA ILE A 79 6.91 11.46 -4.35
C ILE A 79 6.90 12.25 -5.66
N GLY A 80 7.71 13.31 -5.72
CA GLY A 80 7.88 14.15 -6.91
C GLY A 80 8.51 13.39 -8.08
N GLY A 81 8.43 13.94 -9.30
CA GLY A 81 8.95 13.31 -10.52
C GLY A 81 10.44 12.97 -10.48
N ASP A 82 11.21 13.69 -9.67
CA ASP A 82 12.63 13.50 -9.41
C ASP A 82 12.92 12.47 -8.29
N GLY A 83 11.89 11.88 -7.68
CA GLY A 83 12.01 10.96 -6.55
C GLY A 83 12.05 11.66 -5.18
N SER A 84 11.92 12.99 -5.10
CA SER A 84 11.87 13.71 -3.83
C SER A 84 10.64 13.32 -3.01
N VAL A 85 10.83 13.00 -1.72
CA VAL A 85 9.74 12.59 -0.82
C VAL A 85 9.33 13.77 0.08
N ARG A 86 8.04 14.07 0.12
CA ARG A 86 7.45 15.10 1.00
C ARG A 86 6.37 14.50 1.90
N TRP A 87 6.50 14.75 3.20
CA TRP A 87 5.53 14.39 4.24
C TRP A 87 4.77 15.63 4.72
N PRO A 88 3.59 15.96 4.17
CA PRO A 88 2.78 17.09 4.65
C PRO A 88 2.17 16.89 6.04
N VAL A 89 2.07 15.65 6.53
CA VAL A 89 1.52 15.32 7.85
C VAL A 89 2.21 14.11 8.45
N ASP A 90 2.04 13.95 9.76
CA ASP A 90 2.48 12.76 10.49
C ASP A 90 1.75 11.49 9.98
N PRO A 91 2.42 10.33 9.90
CA PRO A 91 1.82 9.06 9.46
C PRO A 91 0.60 8.59 10.25
N THR A 92 0.42 9.06 11.50
CA THR A 92 -0.74 8.74 12.34
C THR A 92 -1.95 9.64 12.10
N SER A 93 -1.77 10.72 11.32
CA SER A 93 -2.85 11.65 10.99
C SER A 93 -3.88 11.01 10.07
N SER A 94 -5.17 11.31 10.26
CA SER A 94 -6.22 10.80 9.38
C SER A 94 -6.09 11.31 7.94
N ARG A 95 -6.26 10.38 6.99
CA ARG A 95 -6.34 10.64 5.55
C ARG A 95 -7.41 9.79 4.88
N SER A 96 -7.93 10.29 3.76
CA SER A 96 -9.00 9.68 2.97
C SER A 96 -8.52 9.36 1.56
N HIS A 97 -7.64 8.37 1.43
CA HIS A 97 -7.03 8.00 0.14
C HIS A 97 -7.57 6.68 -0.44
N THR A 98 -8.16 5.80 0.37
CA THR A 98 -8.67 4.50 -0.06
C THR A 98 -10.04 4.25 0.54
N LEU A 99 -11.08 4.22 -0.30
CA LEU A 99 -12.47 4.07 0.14
C LEU A 99 -12.61 2.87 1.06
N ASN A 100 -13.12 3.09 2.26
CA ASN A 100 -13.34 2.05 3.26
C ASN A 100 -12.07 1.22 3.60
N ALA A 101 -10.85 1.72 3.44
CA ALA A 101 -9.65 0.98 3.84
C ALA A 101 -8.52 1.84 4.46
N ASN A 102 -8.82 3.09 4.84
CA ASN A 102 -7.81 4.02 5.40
C ASN A 102 -7.29 3.65 6.79
N GLY A 103 -8.12 3.07 7.66
CA GLY A 103 -7.75 2.84 9.06
C GLY A 103 -6.53 1.92 9.21
N GLY A 104 -5.44 2.43 9.79
CA GLY A 104 -4.18 1.70 9.93
C GLY A 104 -3.34 1.59 8.65
N ALA A 105 -3.63 2.39 7.62
CA ALA A 105 -2.90 2.42 6.36
C ALA A 105 -2.28 3.79 6.09
N ILE A 106 -1.00 3.80 5.70
CA ILE A 106 -0.32 5.00 5.20
C ILE A 106 -0.50 5.08 3.67
N GLY A 107 -1.20 6.10 3.18
CA GLY A 107 -1.19 6.48 1.77
C GLY A 107 0.11 7.15 1.34
N LEU A 108 0.91 6.45 0.53
CA LEU A 108 2.15 6.90 -0.10
C LEU A 108 1.90 7.05 -1.60
N ALA A 109 1.96 8.27 -2.13
CA ALA A 109 1.54 8.58 -3.49
C ALA A 109 2.68 9.08 -4.38
N ILE A 110 2.68 8.63 -5.63
CA ILE A 110 3.54 9.11 -6.70
C ILE A 110 2.84 10.27 -7.43
N CYS A 111 3.50 11.42 -7.52
CA CYS A 111 3.00 12.58 -8.26
C CYS A 111 3.14 12.34 -9.79
N ALA A 112 2.11 11.77 -10.41
CA ALA A 112 2.15 11.33 -11.81
C ALA A 112 0.74 11.09 -12.39
N MET A 113 0.72 10.76 -13.68
CA MET A 113 -0.44 10.33 -14.48
C MET A 113 -1.43 11.45 -14.83
N ALA A 114 -0.96 12.70 -14.91
CA ALA A 114 -1.75 13.83 -15.42
C ALA A 114 -2.32 13.54 -16.81
N GLY A 115 -3.65 13.37 -16.90
CA GLY A 115 -4.35 13.11 -18.17
C GLY A 115 -4.08 11.70 -18.74
N ALA A 116 -3.64 10.76 -17.92
CA ALA A 116 -3.52 9.37 -18.34
C ALA A 116 -4.89 8.75 -18.63
N HIS A 117 -4.91 7.78 -19.55
CA HIS A 117 -6.12 7.07 -19.95
C HIS A 117 -5.84 5.57 -20.03
N GLU A 118 -6.73 4.72 -19.51
CA GLU A 118 -6.46 3.28 -19.39
C GLU A 118 -6.62 2.55 -20.74
N ARG A 119 -7.69 2.85 -21.49
CA ARG A 119 -8.12 2.07 -22.67
C ARG A 119 -8.74 2.96 -23.76
N PRO A 120 -8.03 3.29 -24.86
CA PRO A 120 -6.66 2.90 -25.17
C PRO A 120 -5.68 3.52 -24.17
N PHE A 121 -4.58 2.84 -23.92
CA PHE A 121 -3.60 3.31 -22.97
C PHE A 121 -2.87 4.55 -23.48
N VAL A 122 -2.86 5.59 -22.65
CA VAL A 122 -2.09 6.80 -22.85
C VAL A 122 -1.46 7.19 -21.52
N TRP A 123 -0.14 7.38 -21.51
CA TRP A 123 0.63 7.78 -20.34
C TRP A 123 0.24 9.13 -19.74
N GLY A 124 -0.34 10.01 -20.56
CA GLY A 124 -0.60 11.40 -20.20
C GLY A 124 0.66 12.26 -20.23
N LYS A 125 0.61 13.41 -19.56
CA LYS A 125 1.67 14.44 -19.58
C LYS A 125 2.75 14.26 -18.51
N ALA A 126 2.52 13.36 -17.55
CA ALA A 126 3.42 13.13 -16.42
C ALA A 126 3.53 11.62 -16.12
N PRO A 127 4.07 10.79 -17.03
CA PRO A 127 4.23 9.36 -16.81
C PRO A 127 5.05 9.08 -15.55
N ILE A 128 4.75 7.99 -14.82
CA ILE A 128 5.57 7.56 -13.68
C ILE A 128 7.04 7.48 -14.11
N THR A 129 7.96 7.99 -13.29
CA THR A 129 9.40 7.96 -13.57
C THR A 129 10.09 6.82 -12.83
N PRO A 130 11.25 6.33 -13.32
CA PRO A 130 12.07 5.37 -12.57
C PRO A 130 12.48 5.88 -11.18
N ALA A 131 12.81 7.18 -11.06
CA ALA A 131 13.19 7.79 -9.79
C ALA A 131 12.04 7.72 -8.76
N GLN A 132 10.80 7.91 -9.21
CA GLN A 132 9.62 7.74 -8.37
C GLN A 132 9.44 6.31 -7.87
N VAL A 133 9.64 5.32 -8.74
CA VAL A 133 9.52 3.90 -8.37
C VAL A 133 10.61 3.51 -7.36
N SER A 134 11.85 3.95 -7.56
CA SER A 134 12.93 3.73 -6.59
C SER A 134 12.63 4.38 -5.23
N ALA A 135 12.15 5.63 -5.22
CA ALA A 135 11.76 6.31 -3.99
C ALA A 135 10.57 5.64 -3.29
N LEU A 136 9.58 5.14 -4.06
CA LEU A 136 8.44 4.40 -3.53
C LEU A 136 8.89 3.12 -2.81
N ALA A 137 9.81 2.36 -3.43
CA ALA A 137 10.36 1.14 -2.85
C ALA A 137 11.14 1.42 -1.55
N ARG A 138 12.04 2.41 -1.57
CA ARG A 138 12.82 2.84 -0.40
C ARG A 138 11.95 3.30 0.76
N GLU A 139 10.99 4.17 0.46
CA GLU A 139 10.12 4.71 1.50
C GLU A 139 9.18 3.64 2.05
N THR A 140 8.71 2.72 1.21
CA THR A 140 7.96 1.55 1.69
C THR A 140 8.81 0.69 2.61
N ALA A 141 10.05 0.37 2.23
CA ALA A 141 10.95 -0.42 3.07
C ALA A 141 11.19 0.24 4.43
N ARG A 142 11.40 1.56 4.45
CA ARG A 142 11.54 2.35 5.68
C ARG A 142 10.30 2.22 6.57
N LEU A 143 9.10 2.44 6.00
CA LEU A 143 7.84 2.31 6.72
C LEU A 143 7.61 0.89 7.23
N CYS A 144 7.95 -0.12 6.43
CA CYS A 144 7.88 -1.53 6.81
C CYS A 144 8.74 -1.85 8.03
N ARG A 145 9.99 -1.36 8.06
CA ARG A 145 10.86 -1.49 9.22
C ARG A 145 10.31 -0.74 10.44
N THR A 146 9.92 0.53 10.26
CA THR A 146 9.47 1.40 11.36
C THR A 146 8.22 0.87 12.06
N TYR A 147 7.24 0.38 11.29
CA TYR A 147 5.93 0.00 11.81
C TYR A 147 5.72 -1.52 11.89
N ASP A 148 6.79 -2.31 11.78
CA ASP A 148 6.72 -3.78 11.76
C ASP A 148 5.67 -4.29 10.75
N ILE A 149 5.75 -3.81 9.50
CA ILE A 149 4.84 -4.20 8.42
C ILE A 149 5.58 -5.17 7.50
N PRO A 150 5.19 -6.46 7.46
CA PRO A 150 5.71 -7.38 6.46
C PRO A 150 5.45 -6.84 5.05
N VAL A 151 6.41 -6.98 4.12
CA VAL A 151 6.15 -6.72 2.70
C VAL A 151 5.33 -7.89 2.16
N SER A 152 4.06 -7.67 1.84
CA SER A 152 3.15 -8.71 1.38
C SER A 152 1.97 -8.13 0.62
N ARG A 153 1.23 -8.98 -0.11
CA ARG A 153 0.00 -8.56 -0.81
C ARG A 153 -1.06 -8.00 0.15
N TRP A 154 -1.06 -8.41 1.43
CA TRP A 154 -2.06 -7.97 2.40
C TRP A 154 -1.69 -6.70 3.17
N SER A 155 -0.48 -6.18 2.97
CA SER A 155 0.07 -5.09 3.77
C SER A 155 0.80 -3.99 3.00
N THR A 156 1.30 -4.26 1.80
CA THR A 156 1.94 -3.29 0.90
C THR A 156 1.36 -3.47 -0.48
N LEU A 157 0.41 -2.61 -0.83
CA LEU A 157 -0.46 -2.81 -1.98
C LEU A 157 -0.88 -1.48 -2.59
N SER A 158 -1.03 -1.43 -3.90
CA SER A 158 -1.62 -0.27 -4.58
C SER A 158 -3.12 -0.20 -4.33
N HIS A 159 -3.73 0.98 -4.54
CA HIS A 159 -5.20 1.12 -4.47
C HIS A 159 -5.91 0.13 -5.42
N ALA A 160 -5.34 -0.12 -6.60
CA ALA A 160 -5.90 -1.08 -7.57
C ALA A 160 -5.98 -2.51 -7.02
N GLU A 161 -5.16 -2.88 -6.04
CA GLU A 161 -5.14 -4.22 -5.43
C GLU A 161 -6.12 -4.36 -4.25
N VAL A 162 -6.68 -3.27 -3.73
CA VAL A 162 -7.45 -3.27 -2.47
C VAL A 162 -8.70 -4.15 -2.56
N GLN A 163 -9.49 -4.00 -3.62
CA GLN A 163 -10.69 -4.83 -3.81
C GLN A 163 -10.34 -6.30 -4.06
N PRO A 164 -9.49 -6.67 -5.04
CA PRO A 164 -9.19 -8.08 -5.31
C PRO A 164 -8.44 -8.77 -4.16
N THR A 165 -7.67 -8.03 -3.35
CA THR A 165 -6.85 -8.64 -2.28
C THR A 165 -7.53 -8.63 -0.92
N LEU A 166 -8.18 -7.52 -0.56
CA LEU A 166 -8.78 -7.33 0.77
C LEU A 166 -10.31 -7.47 0.75
N GLY A 167 -10.93 -7.68 -0.41
CA GLY A 167 -12.39 -7.78 -0.52
C GLY A 167 -13.12 -6.49 -0.12
N VAL A 168 -12.44 -5.35 -0.11
CA VAL A 168 -13.03 -4.04 0.19
C VAL A 168 -13.44 -3.38 -1.12
N VAL A 169 -14.74 -3.32 -1.40
CA VAL A 169 -15.30 -2.72 -2.61
C VAL A 169 -14.75 -1.31 -2.86
N GLN A 170 -14.17 -1.12 -4.04
CA GLN A 170 -13.70 0.15 -4.59
C GLN A 170 -14.58 0.53 -5.79
N ARG A 171 -14.69 1.83 -6.08
CA ARG A 171 -15.51 2.34 -7.20
C ARG A 171 -14.73 2.32 -8.52
N SER A 172 -14.29 1.14 -8.95
CA SER A 172 -13.52 0.93 -10.20
C SER A 172 -12.32 1.85 -10.34
N LYS A 173 -11.59 2.07 -9.24
CA LYS A 173 -10.45 2.99 -9.22
C LYS A 173 -9.27 2.34 -9.96
N TRP A 174 -8.95 2.90 -11.12
CA TRP A 174 -7.67 2.66 -11.77
C TRP A 174 -6.56 3.40 -11.00
N ASP A 175 -5.55 2.64 -10.59
CA ASP A 175 -4.35 3.11 -9.92
C ASP A 175 -3.14 2.35 -10.49
N ILE A 176 -1.99 2.31 -9.79
CA ILE A 176 -0.74 1.72 -10.28
C ILE A 176 -0.93 0.28 -10.81
N THR A 177 -1.15 0.18 -12.12
CA THR A 177 -1.18 -1.05 -12.92
C THR A 177 -0.22 -0.97 -14.10
N VAL A 178 0.64 0.05 -14.12
CA VAL A 178 1.66 0.24 -15.14
C VAL A 178 2.89 0.89 -14.48
N LEU A 179 4.08 0.50 -14.91
CA LEU A 179 5.37 0.99 -14.42
C LEU A 179 6.22 1.46 -15.61
N PRO A 180 7.27 2.28 -15.37
CA PRO A 180 8.17 2.73 -16.43
C PRO A 180 8.67 1.57 -17.28
N GLY A 181 8.66 1.74 -18.60
CA GLY A 181 9.09 0.72 -19.57
C GLY A 181 8.01 -0.29 -19.98
N MET A 182 6.82 -0.27 -19.37
CA MET A 182 5.68 -1.07 -19.84
C MET A 182 4.96 -0.39 -21.03
N SER A 183 4.44 -1.18 -21.95
CA SER A 183 3.69 -0.70 -23.12
C SER A 183 2.19 -0.50 -22.86
N ALA A 184 1.64 -1.15 -21.83
CA ALA A 184 0.24 -1.06 -21.43
C ALA A 184 0.04 -1.44 -19.94
N PRO A 185 -1.08 -1.06 -19.32
CA PRO A 185 -1.48 -1.56 -18.01
C PRO A 185 -1.59 -3.08 -17.98
N ALA A 186 -1.21 -3.68 -16.86
CA ALA A 186 -1.28 -5.11 -16.60
C ALA A 186 -2.18 -5.40 -15.39
N ASP A 187 -2.25 -6.67 -15.00
CA ASP A 187 -2.93 -7.08 -13.78
C ASP A 187 -2.34 -6.36 -12.53
N PRO A 188 -3.18 -5.78 -11.66
CA PRO A 188 -2.73 -5.02 -10.49
C PRO A 188 -1.89 -5.84 -9.52
N ILE A 189 -2.19 -7.13 -9.34
CA ILE A 189 -1.43 -7.99 -8.42
C ILE A 189 -0.02 -8.21 -8.96
N THR A 190 0.11 -8.47 -10.26
CA THR A 190 1.38 -8.66 -10.95
C THR A 190 2.26 -7.42 -10.87
N VAL A 191 1.69 -6.23 -11.05
CA VAL A 191 2.42 -4.96 -10.93
C VAL A 191 2.79 -4.66 -9.49
N GLY A 192 1.87 -4.92 -8.56
CA GLY A 192 2.14 -4.83 -7.13
C GLY A 192 3.26 -5.76 -6.68
N ASP A 193 3.35 -6.98 -7.23
CA ASP A 193 4.41 -7.92 -6.88
C ASP A 193 5.79 -7.38 -7.29
N ARG A 194 5.89 -6.74 -8.46
CA ARG A 194 7.13 -6.06 -8.88
C ARG A 194 7.54 -4.95 -7.90
N LEU A 195 6.58 -4.16 -7.41
CA LEU A 195 6.84 -3.13 -6.40
C LEU A 195 7.24 -3.73 -5.05
N ARG A 196 6.61 -4.82 -4.65
CA ARG A 196 6.96 -5.57 -3.43
C ARG A 196 8.36 -6.15 -3.51
N ASP A 197 8.77 -6.69 -4.65
CA ASP A 197 10.13 -7.18 -4.87
C ASP A 197 11.17 -6.07 -4.69
N LEU A 198 10.89 -4.88 -5.22
CA LEU A 198 11.76 -3.72 -5.03
C LEU A 198 11.82 -3.28 -3.56
N ALA A 199 10.66 -3.19 -2.89
CA ALA A 199 10.59 -2.83 -1.47
C ALA A 199 11.29 -3.87 -0.57
N ALA A 200 11.18 -5.17 -0.89
CA ALA A 200 11.85 -6.23 -0.16
C ALA A 200 13.38 -6.17 -0.31
N ARG A 201 13.89 -5.83 -1.51
CA ARG A 201 15.32 -5.61 -1.73
C ARG A 201 15.84 -4.42 -0.92
N GLU A 202 15.13 -3.30 -0.96
CA GLU A 202 15.47 -2.11 -0.15
C GLU A 202 15.39 -2.41 1.35
N LEU A 203 14.44 -3.25 1.80
CA LEU A 203 14.33 -3.66 3.20
C LEU A 203 15.51 -4.53 3.66
N SER A 204 16.05 -5.38 2.78
CA SER A 204 17.14 -6.31 3.11
C SER A 204 18.49 -5.64 3.41
N ILE A 205 18.63 -4.35 3.07
CA ILE A 205 19.85 -3.57 3.25
C ILE A 205 19.74 -2.50 4.36
N LEU A 206 18.61 -2.46 5.08
CA LEU A 206 18.38 -1.61 6.26
C LEU A 206 18.75 -2.35 7.55
#